data_AF-A0A958ZJW6-F1
#
_entry.id   AF-A0A958ZJW6-F1
#
_cell.length_a   1.000
_cell.length_b   1.000
_cell.length_c   1.000
_cell.angle_alpha   90.00
_cell.angle_beta   90.00
_cell.angle_gamma   90.00
#
_symmetry.space_group_name_H-M   'P 1'
#
loop_
_entity.id
_entity.type
_entity.pdbx_description
1 polymer ?
#
loop_
_entity_poly.entity_id
_entity_poly.type
_entity_poly.pdbx_seq_one_letter_code
_entity_poly.pdbx_strand_id
1 'polypeptide(L)'
;MPLNFTAILGKKWVVPYMLFVAGLLGAMNVAAQLTCNFTADTLQGCSPLQVRFTDLSSGGGAIVYRNWSFGNGGFSIGNNPTPSRLYTTPGAYTVTLTVSDGIDTATASYVNYIRVWQNPVARFHIYPVNWCRPATFSFADSSLAGDAPLGAYR
;
A
#
# COMPACT_ATOMS: atom_id res chain seq x y z
N MET A 1 59.73 1.59 65.94
CA MET A 1 59.37 3.01 66.16
C MET A 1 58.89 3.56 64.83
N PRO A 2 57.63 3.98 64.67
CA PRO A 2 57.11 4.42 63.38
C PRO A 2 57.51 5.88 63.13
N LEU A 3 58.07 6.15 61.96
CA LEU A 3 58.26 7.51 61.47
C LEU A 3 57.02 7.89 60.65
N ASN A 4 56.24 8.80 61.23
CA ASN A 4 55.22 9.58 60.54
C ASN A 4 55.81 10.94 60.12
N PHE A 5 55.06 11.68 59.32
CA PHE A 5 55.30 13.02 58.73
C PHE A 5 55.91 12.99 57.31
N THR A 6 55.37 13.66 56.29
CA THR A 6 54.22 14.58 56.15
C THR A 6 53.92 14.72 54.67
N ALA A 7 52.67 15.03 54.32
CA ALA A 7 52.25 15.32 52.96
C ALA A 7 52.93 16.58 52.39
N ILE A 8 53.43 16.49 51.15
CA ILE A 8 53.76 17.64 50.31
C ILE A 8 53.11 17.43 48.94
N LEU A 9 52.42 18.48 48.50
CA LEU A 9 51.59 18.61 47.30
C LEU A 9 52.32 18.24 45.99
N GLY A 10 51.65 17.50 45.10
CA GLY A 10 52.14 17.30 43.73
C GLY A 10 51.12 16.59 42.84
N LYS A 11 50.45 17.35 41.98
CA LYS A 11 49.43 16.90 41.02
C LYS A 11 49.95 15.85 40.03
N LYS A 12 48.97 15.23 39.35
CA LYS A 12 48.99 14.52 38.04
C LYS A 12 49.26 12.99 38.18
N TRP A 13 48.57 12.04 37.54
CA TRP A 13 47.69 11.95 36.39
C TRP A 13 46.81 10.68 36.54
N VAL A 14 45.49 10.77 36.60
CA VAL A 14 44.60 9.58 36.48
C VAL A 14 43.47 9.83 35.48
N VAL A 15 43.74 10.61 34.43
CA VAL A 15 42.72 10.90 33.41
C VAL A 15 43.24 10.86 31.96
N PRO A 16 43.92 9.79 31.48
CA PRO A 16 44.11 9.66 30.04
C PRO A 16 43.00 8.81 29.38
N TYR A 17 42.28 7.96 30.12
CA TYR A 17 41.33 7.00 29.52
C TYR A 17 39.87 7.45 29.52
N MET A 18 39.47 8.32 30.46
CA MET A 18 38.06 8.70 30.60
C MET A 18 37.60 9.79 29.63
N LEU A 19 38.54 10.46 28.94
CA LEU A 19 38.23 11.47 27.92
C LEU A 19 38.32 10.94 26.47
N PHE A 20 38.89 9.76 26.25
CA PHE A 20 39.01 9.19 24.90
C PHE A 20 37.85 8.26 24.52
N VAL A 21 37.11 7.70 25.50
CA VAL A 21 35.89 6.92 25.22
C VAL A 21 34.66 7.82 25.07
N ALA A 22 34.71 9.06 25.56
CA ALA A 22 33.60 10.03 25.42
C ALA A 22 33.56 10.73 24.04
N GLY A 23 34.65 10.68 23.26
CA GLY A 23 34.73 11.27 21.92
C GLY A 23 34.21 10.38 20.79
N LEU A 24 33.94 9.10 21.05
CA LEU A 24 33.36 8.15 20.09
C LEU A 24 31.85 7.94 20.31
N LEU A 25 31.18 8.92 20.92
CA LEU A 25 29.74 9.13 20.82
C LEU A 25 29.47 10.30 19.86
N GLY A 26 30.26 10.38 18.79
CA GLY A 26 29.95 11.25 17.66
C GLY A 26 28.54 10.91 17.17
N ALA A 27 27.65 11.89 17.29
CA ALA A 27 26.21 11.78 17.09
C ALA A 27 25.87 10.84 15.92
N MET A 28 25.34 9.66 16.25
CA MET A 28 24.66 8.85 15.27
C MET A 28 23.37 9.61 14.94
N ASN A 29 23.34 10.30 13.80
CA ASN A 29 22.09 10.78 13.25
C ASN A 29 21.25 9.54 12.95
N VAL A 30 20.38 9.15 13.88
CA VAL A 30 19.36 8.14 13.63
C VAL A 30 18.34 8.82 12.72
N ALA A 31 18.60 8.83 11.42
CA ALA A 31 17.59 9.18 10.43
C ALA A 31 16.49 8.11 10.52
N ALA A 32 15.22 8.55 10.53
CA ALA A 32 14.11 7.60 10.52
C ALA A 32 14.20 6.72 9.26
N GLN A 33 14.11 5.40 9.43
CA GLN A 33 14.21 4.47 8.31
C GLN A 33 13.03 4.65 7.35
N LEU A 34 13.31 4.71 6.05
CA LEU A 34 12.27 4.80 5.01
C LEU A 34 11.35 3.58 5.10
N THR A 35 10.08 3.84 5.40
CA THR A 35 9.01 2.86 5.53
C THR A 35 7.98 3.13 4.43
N CYS A 36 7.73 2.12 3.60
CA CYS A 36 6.71 2.20 2.55
C CYS A 36 5.38 1.66 3.07
N ASN A 37 4.30 2.44 2.91
CA ASN A 37 2.95 2.01 3.26
C ASN A 37 1.93 2.77 2.40
N PHE A 38 0.75 2.18 2.18
CA PHE A 38 -0.33 2.83 1.46
C PHE A 38 -1.71 2.30 1.85
N THR A 39 -2.74 3.07 1.48
CA THR A 39 -4.14 2.66 1.61
C THR A 39 -4.92 2.93 0.33
N ALA A 40 -6.08 2.29 0.18
CA ALA A 40 -7.09 2.59 -0.83
C ALA A 40 -8.41 3.03 -0.17
N ASP A 41 -9.24 3.74 -0.93
CA ASP A 41 -10.59 4.14 -0.51
C ASP A 41 -11.60 2.99 -0.53
N THR A 42 -11.47 2.10 -1.52
CA THR A 42 -12.34 0.93 -1.72
C THR A 42 -11.48 -0.29 -2.01
N LEU A 43 -11.74 -1.38 -1.30
CA LEU A 43 -11.01 -2.66 -1.47
C LEU A 43 -11.80 -3.67 -2.31
N GLN A 44 -13.10 -3.45 -2.50
CA GLN A 44 -13.96 -4.36 -3.23
C GLN A 44 -15.15 -3.65 -3.85
N GLY A 45 -15.63 -4.16 -4.99
CA GLY A 45 -16.83 -3.66 -5.67
C GLY A 45 -17.04 -4.33 -7.02
N CYS A 46 -18.13 -4.00 -7.70
CA CYS A 46 -18.41 -4.54 -9.03
C CYS A 46 -17.68 -3.75 -10.13
N SER A 47 -17.38 -4.40 -11.25
CA SER A 47 -16.81 -3.72 -12.42
C SER A 47 -17.83 -2.79 -13.09
N PRO A 48 -17.46 -1.56 -13.51
CA PRO A 48 -16.14 -0.95 -13.36
C PRO A 48 -15.95 -0.33 -11.95
N LEU A 49 -14.81 -0.63 -11.32
CA LEU A 49 -14.46 -0.11 -9.99
C LEU A 49 -13.39 0.97 -10.09
N GLN A 50 -13.69 2.20 -9.65
CA GLN A 50 -12.70 3.27 -9.52
C GLN A 50 -12.15 3.27 -8.09
N VAL A 51 -10.83 3.14 -7.96
CA VAL A 51 -10.13 3.12 -6.67
C VAL A 51 -9.13 4.27 -6.61
N ARG A 52 -9.13 5.00 -5.50
CA ARG A 52 -8.11 6.01 -5.18
C ARG A 52 -7.16 5.48 -4.12
N PHE A 53 -5.87 5.58 -4.41
CA PHE A 53 -4.81 5.20 -3.49
C PHE A 53 -4.25 6.43 -2.78
N THR A 54 -3.71 6.22 -1.59
CA THR A 54 -3.01 7.23 -0.79
C THR A 54 -1.71 6.65 -0.27
N ASP A 55 -0.61 7.31 -0.59
CA ASP A 55 0.70 7.02 -0.02
C ASP A 55 0.73 7.42 1.46
N LEU A 56 1.10 6.48 2.32
CA LEU A 56 1.29 6.66 3.77
C LEU A 56 2.76 6.41 4.17
N SER A 57 3.66 6.42 3.18
CA SER A 57 5.08 6.20 3.39
C SER A 57 5.71 7.33 4.19
N SER A 58 6.65 6.98 5.06
CA SER A 58 7.33 7.91 5.96
C SER A 58 8.82 7.58 6.03
N GLY A 59 9.68 8.57 6.26
CA GLY A 59 11.11 8.36 6.41
C GLY A 59 11.80 9.59 7.00
N GLY A 60 13.11 9.50 7.20
CA GLY A 60 13.93 10.61 7.71
C GLY A 60 14.14 11.72 6.66
N GLY A 61 14.01 11.39 5.37
CA GLY A 61 14.10 12.31 4.24
C GLY A 61 12.78 12.53 3.51
N ALA A 62 12.77 13.48 2.58
CA ALA A 62 11.63 13.72 1.69
C ALA A 62 11.57 12.65 0.58
N ILE A 63 10.39 12.06 0.35
CA ILE A 63 10.20 11.07 -0.70
C ILE A 63 10.20 11.76 -2.07
N VAL A 64 11.26 11.53 -2.85
CA VAL A 64 11.49 12.13 -4.17
C VAL A 64 10.92 11.30 -5.32
N TYR A 65 10.62 10.02 -5.08
CA TYR A 65 10.11 9.12 -6.10
C TYR A 65 9.06 8.15 -5.56
N ARG A 66 8.03 7.89 -6.37
CA ARG A 66 6.94 6.95 -6.13
C ARG A 66 6.62 6.24 -7.44
N ASN A 67 6.50 4.93 -7.38
CA ASN A 67 6.07 4.10 -8.49
C ASN A 67 5.01 3.12 -8.01
N TRP A 68 3.80 3.24 -8.58
CA TRP A 68 2.69 2.36 -8.29
C TRP A 68 2.53 1.34 -9.41
N SER A 69 2.34 0.08 -9.05
CA SER A 69 1.84 -0.98 -9.92
C SER A 69 0.50 -1.48 -9.39
N PHE A 70 -0.54 -1.39 -10.21
CA PHE A 70 -1.92 -1.68 -9.77
C PHE A 70 -2.36 -3.13 -10.04
N GLY A 71 -1.47 -3.96 -10.58
CA GLY A 71 -1.77 -5.37 -10.92
C GLY A 71 -2.62 -5.57 -12.18
N ASN A 72 -3.21 -4.52 -12.75
CA ASN A 72 -3.99 -4.56 -13.99
C ASN A 72 -3.19 -4.16 -15.24
N GLY A 73 -1.86 -4.31 -15.20
CA GLY A 73 -0.92 -3.78 -16.19
C GLY A 73 -0.76 -2.25 -16.16
N GLY A 74 -1.45 -1.58 -15.22
CA GLY A 74 -1.35 -0.14 -15.01
C GLY A 74 -0.25 0.27 -14.06
N PHE A 75 0.36 1.42 -14.36
CA PHE A 75 1.32 2.09 -13.49
C PHE A 75 0.89 3.53 -13.21
N SER A 76 1.39 4.12 -12.11
CA SER A 76 1.25 5.56 -11.88
C SER A 76 2.07 6.37 -12.89
N ILE A 77 1.55 7.52 -13.30
CA ILE A 77 2.31 8.49 -14.08
C ILE A 77 2.83 9.57 -13.11
N GLY A 78 4.15 9.73 -13.07
CA GLY A 78 4.83 10.69 -12.20
C GLY A 78 4.87 10.30 -10.72
N ASN A 79 5.51 11.14 -9.91
CA ASN A 79 5.67 10.97 -8.47
C ASN A 79 4.38 11.35 -7.69
N ASN A 80 3.23 10.79 -8.10
CA ASN A 80 1.94 11.15 -7.53
C ASN A 80 1.69 10.40 -6.20
N PRO A 81 1.45 11.11 -5.08
CA PRO A 81 1.14 10.49 -3.79
C PRO A 81 -0.29 9.93 -3.71
N THR A 82 -1.23 10.39 -4.53
CA THR A 82 -2.62 9.91 -4.52
C THR A 82 -3.15 9.59 -5.92
N PRO A 83 -2.66 8.52 -6.58
CA PRO A 83 -3.16 8.13 -7.90
C PRO A 83 -4.55 7.47 -7.81
N SER A 84 -5.32 7.57 -8.89
CA SER A 84 -6.58 6.85 -9.08
C SER A 84 -6.49 5.85 -10.23
N ARG A 85 -7.09 4.67 -10.09
CA ARG A 85 -7.11 3.63 -11.11
C ARG A 85 -8.52 3.07 -11.32
N LEU A 86 -8.86 2.83 -12.58
CA LEU A 86 -10.09 2.14 -12.97
C LEU A 86 -9.80 0.67 -13.24
N TYR A 87 -10.61 -0.21 -12.64
CA TYR A 87 -10.58 -1.65 -12.87
C TYR A 87 -11.85 -2.08 -13.60
N THR A 88 -11.70 -2.47 -14.86
CA THR A 88 -12.81 -2.85 -15.76
C THR A 88 -13.00 -4.35 -15.88
N THR A 89 -11.99 -5.14 -15.50
CA THR A 89 -12.08 -6.60 -15.54
C THR A 89 -12.32 -7.13 -14.14
N PRO A 90 -13.28 -8.06 -13.95
CA PRO A 90 -13.41 -8.78 -12.69
C PRO A 90 -12.14 -9.58 -12.37
N GLY A 91 -11.75 -9.61 -11.09
CA GLY A 91 -10.53 -10.28 -10.65
C GLY A 91 -10.01 -9.76 -9.32
N ALA A 92 -8.96 -10.41 -8.82
CA ALA A 92 -8.19 -9.93 -7.67
C ALA A 92 -6.89 -9.30 -8.17
N TYR A 93 -6.57 -8.12 -7.65
CA TYR A 93 -5.41 -7.34 -8.07
C TYR A 93 -4.45 -7.13 -6.91
N THR A 94 -3.18 -7.45 -7.15
CA THR A 94 -2.06 -7.14 -6.25
C THR A 94 -1.57 -5.74 -6.55
N VAL A 95 -1.48 -4.91 -5.51
CA VAL A 95 -0.99 -3.53 -5.64
C VAL A 95 0.36 -3.42 -4.97
N THR A 96 1.30 -2.77 -5.67
CA THR A 96 2.67 -2.56 -5.20
C THR A 96 3.02 -1.09 -5.30
N LEU A 97 3.57 -0.53 -4.23
CA LEU A 97 4.14 0.82 -4.19
C LEU A 97 5.64 0.71 -3.89
N THR A 98 6.46 1.29 -4.75
CA THR A 98 7.88 1.51 -4.50
C THR A 98 8.14 2.99 -4.31
N VAL A 99 8.74 3.37 -3.18
CA VAL A 99 9.12 4.75 -2.86
C VAL A 99 10.63 4.87 -2.67
N SER A 100 11.19 6.03 -2.99
CA SER A 100 12.58 6.37 -2.70
C SER A 100 12.70 7.82 -2.23
N ASP A 101 13.59 8.06 -1.28
CA ASP A 101 13.99 9.39 -0.79
C ASP A 101 15.31 9.88 -1.43
N GLY A 102 15.82 9.17 -2.43
CA GLY A 102 17.07 9.47 -3.13
C GLY A 102 18.31 8.82 -2.51
N ILE A 103 18.17 8.22 -1.33
CA ILE A 103 19.24 7.45 -0.66
C ILE A 103 18.80 6.00 -0.55
N ASP A 104 17.63 5.79 0.05
CA ASP A 104 17.03 4.49 0.28
C ASP A 104 15.85 4.24 -0.65
N THR A 105 15.46 2.96 -0.76
CA THR A 105 14.27 2.53 -1.49
C THR A 105 13.49 1.53 -0.64
N ALA A 106 12.18 1.72 -0.55
CA ALA A 106 11.28 0.83 0.16
C ALA A 106 10.12 0.41 -0.75
N THR A 107 9.70 -0.85 -0.64
CA THR A 107 8.59 -1.40 -1.42
C THR A 107 7.56 -2.04 -0.50
N ALA A 108 6.29 -1.68 -0.69
CA ALA A 108 5.14 -2.34 -0.08
C ALA A 108 4.33 -3.04 -1.17
N SER A 109 3.93 -4.28 -0.92
CA SER A 109 3.09 -5.05 -1.83
C SER A 109 1.97 -5.74 -1.04
N TYR A 110 0.74 -5.54 -1.50
CA TYR A 110 -0.44 -6.18 -0.93
C TYR A 110 -1.07 -7.10 -1.96
N VAL A 111 -1.03 -8.40 -1.67
CA VAL A 111 -1.56 -9.47 -2.52
C VAL A 111 -3.08 -9.49 -2.43
N ASN A 112 -3.76 -9.59 -3.58
CA ASN A 112 -5.23 -9.60 -3.66
C ASN A 112 -5.88 -8.40 -2.94
N TYR A 113 -5.23 -7.24 -2.98
CA TYR A 113 -5.65 -6.06 -2.23
C TYR A 113 -6.98 -5.47 -2.72
N ILE A 114 -7.20 -5.47 -4.04
CA ILE A 114 -8.44 -5.01 -4.66
C ILE A 114 -9.18 -6.19 -5.27
N ARG A 115 -10.46 -6.36 -4.92
CA ARG A 115 -11.33 -7.42 -5.43
C ARG A 115 -12.48 -6.87 -6.25
N VAL A 116 -12.46 -7.13 -7.56
CA VAL A 116 -13.48 -6.66 -8.51
C VAL A 116 -14.39 -7.81 -8.89
N TRP A 117 -15.68 -7.61 -8.71
CA TRP A 117 -16.72 -8.61 -8.99
C TRP A 117 -17.35 -8.39 -10.37
N GLN A 118 -17.83 -9.47 -10.97
CA GLN A 118 -18.64 -9.38 -12.18
C GLN A 118 -20.09 -8.98 -11.85
N ASN A 119 -20.66 -8.10 -12.66
CA ASN A 119 -22.06 -7.71 -12.55
C ASN A 119 -22.97 -8.80 -13.13
N PRO A 120 -24.16 -9.03 -12.55
CA PRO A 120 -25.17 -9.87 -13.16
C PRO A 120 -25.68 -9.24 -14.45
N VAL A 121 -25.98 -10.07 -15.44
CA VAL A 121 -26.58 -9.64 -16.70
C VAL A 121 -27.97 -10.23 -16.79
N ALA A 122 -29.00 -9.40 -16.62
CA ALA A 122 -30.38 -9.83 -16.80
C ALA A 122 -30.69 -10.07 -18.28
N ARG A 123 -31.24 -11.24 -18.62
CA ARG A 123 -31.62 -11.57 -20.01
C ARG A 123 -32.85 -12.46 -20.04
N PHE A 124 -33.92 -12.01 -20.68
CA PHE A 124 -35.16 -12.76 -20.86
C PHE A 124 -35.50 -12.88 -22.34
N HIS A 125 -36.05 -14.01 -22.74
CA HIS A 125 -36.54 -14.24 -24.10
C HIS A 125 -37.99 -14.72 -24.08
N ILE A 126 -38.71 -14.39 -25.15
CA ILE A 126 -40.11 -14.75 -25.34
C ILE A 126 -40.20 -15.56 -26.63
N TYR A 127 -40.83 -16.74 -26.57
CA TYR A 127 -40.96 -17.62 -27.74
C TYR A 127 -42.38 -18.16 -27.90
N PRO A 128 -42.86 -18.34 -29.17
CA PRO A 128 -42.24 -17.95 -30.46
C PRO A 128 -42.50 -16.52 -30.98
N VAL A 129 -41.49 -15.69 -31.28
CA VAL A 129 -41.61 -14.25 -31.68
C VAL A 129 -42.57 -13.83 -32.82
N ASN A 130 -43.15 -14.76 -33.58
CA ASN A 130 -44.14 -14.51 -34.64
C ASN A 130 -45.45 -15.26 -34.35
N TRP A 131 -46.60 -14.58 -34.38
CA TRP A 131 -47.85 -15.15 -33.86
C TRP A 131 -49.08 -14.72 -34.66
N CYS A 132 -49.99 -15.67 -34.90
CA CYS A 132 -51.39 -15.43 -35.28
C CYS A 132 -52.30 -15.92 -34.14
N ARG A 133 -53.41 -15.21 -33.85
CA ARG A 133 -54.29 -15.51 -32.70
C ARG A 133 -55.04 -16.84 -32.85
N PRO A 134 -55.36 -17.55 -31.74
CA PRO A 134 -54.84 -17.37 -30.38
C PRO A 134 -53.52 -18.13 -30.18
N ALA A 135 -52.56 -17.51 -29.48
CA ALA A 135 -51.24 -18.08 -29.22
C ALA A 135 -50.89 -18.09 -27.73
N THR A 136 -50.18 -19.13 -27.28
CA THR A 136 -49.58 -19.23 -25.95
C THR A 136 -48.13 -18.77 -26.00
N PHE A 137 -47.75 -17.92 -25.05
CA PHE A 137 -46.39 -17.39 -24.93
C PHE A 137 -45.63 -18.17 -23.85
N SER A 138 -44.36 -18.45 -24.12
CA SER A 138 -43.43 -18.92 -23.10
C SER A 138 -42.41 -17.83 -22.78
N PHE A 139 -42.13 -17.66 -21.49
CA PHE A 139 -41.06 -16.80 -21.00
C PHE A 139 -39.90 -17.69 -20.58
N ALA A 140 -38.70 -17.39 -21.07
CA ALA A 140 -37.48 -18.06 -20.67
C ALA A 140 -36.54 -17.04 -20.04
N ASP A 141 -36.09 -17.31 -18.81
CA ASP A 141 -34.97 -16.60 -18.22
C ASP A 141 -33.65 -17.19 -18.74
N SER A 142 -32.73 -16.30 -19.09
CA SER A 142 -31.41 -16.64 -19.61
C SER A 142 -30.33 -15.71 -19.02
N SER A 143 -30.63 -15.16 -17.84
CA SER A 143 -29.78 -14.24 -17.09
C SER A 143 -28.47 -14.92 -16.68
N LEU A 144 -27.41 -14.13 -16.59
CA LEU A 144 -26.11 -14.54 -16.05
C LEU A 144 -25.96 -13.99 -14.64
N ALA A 145 -25.69 -14.88 -13.67
CA ALA A 145 -25.42 -14.47 -12.30
C ALA A 145 -24.08 -13.73 -12.21
N GLY A 146 -24.02 -12.71 -11.34
CA GLY A 146 -22.76 -12.10 -10.95
C GLY A 146 -22.08 -12.90 -9.83
N ASP A 147 -20.80 -12.63 -9.57
CA ASP A 147 -20.01 -13.35 -8.55
C ASP A 147 -19.94 -12.63 -7.20
N ALA A 148 -20.39 -11.38 -7.13
CA ALA A 148 -20.38 -10.60 -5.91
C ALA A 148 -21.35 -11.16 -4.85
N PRO A 149 -21.02 -11.04 -3.55
CA PRO A 149 -21.98 -11.31 -2.48
C PRO A 149 -23.18 -10.36 -2.60
N LEU A 150 -24.38 -10.78 -2.17
CA LEU A 150 -25.63 -10.03 -2.33
C LEU A 150 -25.56 -8.56 -1.84
N GLY A 151 -24.69 -8.26 -0.88
CA GLY A 151 -24.46 -6.91 -0.37
C GLY A 151 -23.64 -5.97 -1.27
N ALA A 152 -23.04 -6.48 -2.35
CA ALA A 152 -22.20 -5.71 -3.27
C ALA A 152 -22.97 -5.13 -4.46
N TYR A 153 -24.24 -5.51 -4.67
CA TYR A 153 -25.11 -5.04 -5.75
C TYR A 153 -26.13 -3.97 -5.30
N ARG A 154 -25.74 -3.10 -4.36
CA ARG A 154 -26.63 -1.99 -3.95
C ARG A 154 -26.55 -0.81 -4.90
#